data_AF-A0A9P1V4P5-F1
#
_entry.id   AF-A0A9P1V4P5-F1
#
_cell.length_a   1.000
_cell.length_b   1.000
_cell.length_c   1.000
_cell.angle_alpha   90.00
_cell.angle_beta   90.00
_cell.angle_gamma   90.00
#
_symmetry.space_group_name_H-M   'P 1'
#
loop_
_entity.id
_entity.type
_entity.pdbx_description
1 polymer ?
#
loop_
_entity_poly.entity_id
_entity_poly.type
_entity_poly.pdbx_seq_one_letter_code
_entity_poly.pdbx_strand_id
1 'polypeptide(L)' 'MCFIHGLRTTELRSLRLQDVDLAGNRLNVSRLKNGFSVQHPIQPHEKAAILA' A
#
# COMPACT_ATOMS: atom_id res chain seq x y z
N MET A 1 0.42 -3.46 6.47
CA MET A 1 0.95 -2.25 5.81
C MET A 1 2.44 -2.03 6.03
N CYS A 2 2.93 -1.46 7.15
CA CYS A 2 4.37 -1.13 7.31
C CYS A 2 5.31 -2.34 7.36
N PHE A 3 5.02 -3.36 8.16
CA PHE A 3 5.88 -4.54 8.28
C PHE A 3 5.86 -5.40 7.00
N ILE A 4 4.67 -5.54 6.41
CA ILE A 4 4.43 -6.39 5.25
C ILE A 4 4.98 -5.77 3.96
N HIS A 5 4.74 -4.47 3.74
CA HIS A 5 5.09 -3.76 2.50
C HIS A 5 6.31 -2.84 2.67
N GLY A 6 6.95 -2.86 3.84
CA GLY A 6 8.10 -1.99 4.15
C GLY A 6 7.78 -0.50 4.03
N LEU A 7 6.54 -0.08 4.30
CA LEU A 7 6.16 1.34 4.19
C LEU A 7 6.87 2.17 5.25
N ARG A 8 7.52 3.26 4.82
CA ARG A 8 8.03 4.28 5.73
C ARG A 8 6.88 5.11 6.30
N THR A 9 7.07 5.73 7.46
CA THR A 9 6.04 6.55 8.13
C THR A 9 5.48 7.65 7.23
N THR A 10 6.32 8.29 6.42
CA THR A 10 5.91 9.32 5.45
C THR A 10 5.09 8.76 4.30
N GLU A 11 5.42 7.56 3.84
CA GLU A 11 4.71 6.86 2.77
C GLU A 11 3.34 6.40 3.26
N LEU A 12 3.24 5.87 4.49
CA LEU A 12 1.97 5.53 5.12
C LEU A 12 1.06 6.76 5.28
N ARG A 13 1.59 7.89 5.74
CA ARG A 13 0.82 9.14 5.86
C ARG A 13 0.33 9.66 4.51
N SER A 14 1.05 9.36 3.44
CA SER A 14 0.73 9.87 2.09
C SER A 14 -0.11 8.89 1.27
N LEU A 15 -0.35 7.68 1.79
CA LEU A 15 -1.10 6.63 1.10
C LEU A 15 -2.56 7.03 0.95
N ARG A 16 -3.10 6.93 -0.27
CA ARG A 16 -4.49 7.29 -0.57
C ARG A 16 -5.29 6.06 -0.98
N LEU A 17 -6.61 6.12 -0.84
CA LEU A 17 -7.51 5.04 -1.27
C LEU A 17 -7.40 4.75 -2.78
N GLN A 18 -7.11 5.76 -3.60
CA GLN A 18 -6.86 5.60 -5.04
C GLN A 18 -5.63 4.73 -5.34
N ASP A 19 -4.68 4.61 -4.40
CA ASP A 19 -3.49 3.78 -4.55
C ASP A 19 -3.78 2.31 -4.19
N VAL A 20 -4.96 2.03 -3.64
CA VAL A 20 -5.40 0.69 -3.23
C VAL A 20 -6.37 0.14 -4.27
N ASP A 21 -5.90 -0.79 -5.09
CA ASP A 21 -6.76 -1.55 -6.02
C ASP A 21 -7.23 -2.85 -5.36
N LEU A 22 -8.44 -2.80 -4.78
CA LEU A 22 -9.08 -3.95 -4.14
C LEU A 22 -9.61 -5.00 -5.14
N ALA A 23 -9.84 -4.60 -6.40
CA ALA A 23 -10.28 -5.52 -7.45
C ALA A 23 -9.09 -6.35 -7.96
N GLY A 24 -7.96 -5.69 -8.21
CA GLY A 24 -6.70 -6.33 -8.60
C GLY A 24 -5.92 -6.93 -7.44
N ASN A 25 -6.31 -6.67 -6.18
CA ASN A 25 -5.55 -6.97 -4.95
C ASN A 25 -4.12 -6.40 -4.99
N ARG A 26 -3.97 -5.14 -5.41
CA ARG A 26 -2.67 -4.46 -5.55
C ARG A 26 -2.65 -3.15 -4.79
N LEU A 27 -1.55 -2.89 -4.10
CA LEU A 27 -1.25 -1.66 -3.40
C LEU A 27 -0.13 -0.95 -4.14
N ASN A 28 -0.40 0.22 -4.69
CA ASN A 28 0.62 1.05 -5.31
C ASN A 28 1.33 1.89 -4.25
N VAL A 29 2.64 1.76 -4.14
CA VAL A 29 3.42 2.53 -3.16
C VAL A 29 4.35 3.49 -3.90
N SER A 30 3.98 4.76 -3.91
CA SER A 30 4.87 5.83 -4.40
C SER A 30 5.93 6.15 -3.35
N ARG A 31 7.14 5.63 -3.57
CA ARG A 31 8.26 5.85 -2.65
C ARG A 31 8.82 7.26 -2.80
N LEU A 32 9.20 7.87 -1.69
CA LEU A 32 9.86 9.17 -1.68
C LEU A 32 11.38 9.04 -1.91
N LYS A 33 12.05 10.18 -2.13
CA LYS A 33 13.52 10.30 -2.29
C LYS A 33 14.08 9.37 -3.38
N ASN A 34 13.54 9.47 -4.60
CA ASN A 34 13.94 8.66 -5.77
C ASN A 34 13.81 7.15 -5.54
N GLY A 35 13.01 6.72 -4.56
CA GLY A 35 12.68 5.31 -4.41
C GLY A 35 11.81 4.86 -5.59
N PHE A 36 12.03 3.64 -6.07
CA PHE A 36 11.18 3.07 -7.11
C PHE A 36 9.78 2.82 -6.56
N SER A 37 8.77 3.36 -7.24
CA SER A 37 7.38 3.02 -6.97
C SER A 37 7.15 1.57 -7.34
N VAL A 38 6.61 0.79 -6.41
CA VAL A 38 6.38 -0.65 -6.59
C VAL A 38 4.94 -0.98 -6.24
N GLN A 39 4.36 -1.90 -6.99
CA GLN A 39 3.06 -2.49 -6.71
C GLN A 39 3.26 -3.73 -5.84
N HIS A 40 2.65 -3.71 -4.66
CA HIS A 40 2.67 -4.82 -3.71
C HIS A 40 1.32 -5.56 -3.73
N PRO A 41 1.29 -6.90 -3.62
CA PRO A 41 0.02 -7.63 -3.50
C PRO A 41 -0.63 -7.34 -2.15
N ILE A 42 -1.93 -7.01 -2.13
CA ILE A 42 -2.71 -6.82 -0.90
C ILE A 42 -2.93 -8.19 -0.26
N GLN A 43 -2.62 -8.32 1.03
CA GLN A 43 -2.87 -9.57 1.73
C GLN A 43 -4.36 -9.72 2.10
N PRO A 44 -4.91 -10.95 2.17
CA PRO A 44 -6.34 -11.14 2.43
C PRO A 44 -6.84 -10.49 3.73
N HIS A 45 -6.02 -10.50 4.78
CA HIS A 45 -6.36 -9.85 6.05
C HIS A 45 -6.36 -8.31 5.94
N GLU A 46 -5.50 -7.75 5.10
CA GLU A 46 -5.46 -6.31 4.83
C GLU A 46 -6.69 -5.86 4.05
N LYS A 47 -7.12 -6.67 3.08
CA LYS A 47 -8.37 -6.44 2.35
C LYS A 47 -9.58 -6.44 3.29
N ALA A 48 -9.66 -7.41 4.20
CA ALA A 48 -10.72 -7.45 5.21
C ALA A 48 -10.69 -6.21 6.11
N ALA A 49 -9.52 -5.76 6.54
CA ALA A 49 -9.38 -4.57 7.39
C ALA A 49 -9.68 -3.25 6.67
N ILE A 50 -9.49 -3.16 5.35
CA ILE A 50 -9.86 -1.98 4.55
C ILE A 50 -11.36 -1.92 4.28
N LEU A 51 -12.02 -3.09 4.20
CA LEU A 51 -13.46 -3.20 3.94
C LEU A 51 -14.32 -3.18 5.22
N ALA A 52 -13.70 -3.33 6.40
CA ALA A 52 -14.36 -3.28 7.70
C ALA A 52 -14.59 -1.83 8.17
#